data_AF-A0A6C0DF44-F1
#
_entry.id   AF-A0A6C0DF44-F1
#
_cell.length_a   1.000
_cell.length_b   1.000
_cell.length_c   1.000
_cell.angle_alpha   90.00
_cell.angle_beta   90.00
_cell.angle_gamma   90.00
#
_symmetry.space_group_name_H-M   'P 1'
#
loop_
_entity.id
_entity.type
_entity.pdbx_description
1 polymer ?
#
loop_
_entity_poly.entity_id
_entity_poly.type
_entity_poly.pdbx_seq_one_letter_code
_entity_poly.pdbx_strand_id
1 'polypeptide(L)'
;MFDLFSSIQILGGVLFMSTFTSYVICKFYNYPFVNPEYTSEKIYNRSNTMVTNLFIITSETVFLTSHILYPRLDERTHSLTHSTVNILLYLFYVELFYYTYHRWIHKNSLYKYVHAEHHLSLDVYPFDTFYINLYDYQFLIVSLALPIMIVKLNMFEHILTLYYYLTYSYLTHSKILTEHHYIHHKRFVYNFCLSIPIFDILFGTYSPNEKRVS
;
A
#
# COMPACT_ATOMS: atom_id res chain seq x y z
N MET A 1 0.37 -26.99 -5.56
CA MET A 1 -0.79 -26.32 -4.95
C MET A 1 -0.30 -25.64 -3.67
N PHE A 2 -0.33 -24.30 -3.61
CA PHE A 2 0.03 -23.59 -2.39
C PHE A 2 -1.07 -23.78 -1.36
N ASP A 3 -0.71 -24.31 -0.20
CA ASP A 3 -1.65 -24.51 0.90
C ASP A 3 -1.79 -23.24 1.74
N LEU A 4 -2.76 -23.29 2.67
CA LEU A 4 -3.03 -22.22 3.62
C LEU A 4 -1.76 -21.83 4.40
N PHE A 5 -0.96 -22.83 4.79
CA PHE A 5 0.24 -22.64 5.59
C PHE A 5 1.32 -21.87 4.84
N SER A 6 1.59 -22.24 3.59
CA SER A 6 2.53 -21.53 2.71
C SER A 6 2.11 -20.08 2.50
N SER A 7 0.81 -19.83 2.36
CA SER A 7 0.27 -18.47 2.20
C SER A 7 0.47 -17.61 3.44
N ILE A 8 0.25 -18.18 4.63
CA ILE A 8 0.55 -17.51 5.91
C ILE A 8 2.04 -17.18 6.01
N GLN A 9 2.92 -18.12 5.67
CA GLN A 9 4.36 -17.91 5.75
C GLN A 9 4.85 -16.82 4.80
N ILE A 10 4.39 -16.83 3.55
CA ILE A 10 4.80 -15.83 2.55
C ILE A 10 4.28 -14.44 2.96
N LEU A 11 2.98 -14.30 3.26
CA LEU A 11 2.41 -13.00 3.62
C LEU A 11 2.99 -12.46 4.91
N GLY A 12 3.11 -13.29 5.95
CA GLY A 12 3.72 -12.93 7.22
C GLY A 12 5.20 -12.56 7.07
N GLY A 13 5.94 -13.34 6.29
CA GLY A 13 7.35 -13.08 5.99
C GLY A 13 7.55 -11.75 5.24
N VAL A 14 6.76 -11.49 4.21
CA VAL A 14 6.84 -10.25 3.43
C VAL A 14 6.44 -9.04 4.28
N LEU A 15 5.38 -9.13 5.09
CA LEU A 15 4.98 -8.08 6.02
C LEU A 15 6.07 -7.78 7.06
N PHE A 16 6.63 -8.82 7.68
CA PHE A 16 7.72 -8.68 8.64
C PHE A 16 8.94 -8.01 8.01
N MET A 17 9.39 -8.49 6.85
CA MET A 17 10.54 -7.94 6.16
C MET A 17 10.32 -6.49 5.72
N SER A 18 9.11 -6.15 5.25
CA SER A 18 8.76 -4.78 4.87
C SER A 18 8.76 -3.84 6.07
N THR A 19 8.19 -4.28 7.19
CA THR A 19 8.19 -3.54 8.47
C THR A 19 9.61 -3.32 8.97
N PHE A 20 10.42 -4.39 9.02
CA PHE A 20 11.80 -4.34 9.48
C PHE A 20 12.65 -3.41 8.61
N THR A 21 12.55 -3.55 7.28
CA THR A 21 13.28 -2.69 6.33
C THR A 21 12.91 -1.23 6.55
N SER A 22 11.62 -0.92 6.62
CA SER A 22 11.13 0.44 6.80
C SER A 22 11.59 1.04 8.13
N TYR A 23 11.55 0.25 9.22
CA TYR A 23 12.05 0.65 10.52
C TYR A 23 13.55 0.97 10.50
N VAL A 24 14.37 0.09 9.89
CA VAL A 24 15.82 0.30 9.78
C VAL A 24 16.14 1.56 8.97
N ILE A 25 15.44 1.78 7.86
CA ILE A 25 15.58 3.02 7.07
C ILE A 25 15.23 4.24 7.92
N CYS A 26 14.12 4.22 8.64
CA CYS A 26 13.73 5.33 9.53
C CYS A 26 14.79 5.60 10.61
N LYS A 27 15.35 4.54 11.22
CA LYS A 27 16.45 4.67 12.18
C LYS A 27 17.70 5.27 11.56
N PHE A 28 18.07 4.86 10.35
CA PHE A 28 19.22 5.39 9.64
C PHE A 28 19.08 6.88 9.33
N TYR A 29 17.88 7.34 8.94
CA TYR A 29 17.58 8.74 8.67
C TYR A 29 17.19 9.57 9.92
N ASN A 30 17.25 8.98 11.11
CA ASN A 30 16.78 9.59 12.36
C ASN A 30 15.33 10.13 12.26
N TYR A 31 14.46 9.40 11.56
CA TYR A 31 13.05 9.72 11.36
C TYR A 31 12.18 8.86 12.28
N PRO A 32 11.18 9.43 12.98
CA PRO A 32 10.27 8.64 13.83
C PRO A 32 9.46 7.64 13.00
N PHE A 33 9.44 6.37 13.39
CA PHE A 33 8.63 5.35 12.71
C PHE A 33 7.13 5.49 13.05
N VAL A 34 6.84 5.90 14.28
CA VAL A 34 5.50 6.22 14.80
C VAL A 34 5.47 7.72 15.12
N ASN A 35 4.32 8.35 14.94
CA ASN A 35 4.14 9.76 15.22
C ASN A 35 4.51 10.10 16.69
N PRO A 36 5.51 10.96 16.93
CA PRO A 36 5.98 11.29 18.28
C PRO A 36 5.01 12.19 19.07
N GLU A 37 4.04 12.80 18.41
CA GLU A 37 3.06 13.70 19.03
C GLU A 37 1.80 12.97 19.53
N TYR A 38 1.65 11.67 19.21
CA TYR A 38 0.49 10.92 19.69
C TYR A 38 0.59 10.64 21.19
N THR A 39 -0.50 10.94 21.90
CA THR A 39 -0.67 10.52 23.30
C THR A 39 -0.81 9.00 23.40
N SER A 40 -0.46 8.42 24.55
CA SER A 40 -0.62 6.98 24.78
C SER A 40 -2.06 6.51 24.59
N GLU A 41 -3.04 7.33 24.96
CA GLU A 41 -4.46 7.06 24.73
C GLU A 41 -4.79 7.00 23.23
N LYS A 42 -4.30 7.96 22.43
CA LYS A 42 -4.50 7.97 20.98
C LYS A 42 -3.85 6.75 20.33
N ILE A 43 -2.64 6.38 20.74
CA ILE A 43 -1.95 5.17 20.27
C ILE A 43 -2.78 3.93 20.60
N TYR A 44 -3.26 3.80 21.84
CA TYR A 44 -4.07 2.65 22.27
C TYR A 44 -5.35 2.52 21.44
N ASN A 45 -6.12 3.60 21.31
CA ASN A 45 -7.38 3.59 20.58
C ASN A 45 -7.18 3.23 19.09
N ARG A 46 -6.19 3.84 18.42
CA ARG A 46 -5.89 3.52 17.02
C ARG A 46 -5.36 2.09 16.87
N SER A 47 -4.54 1.62 17.81
CA SER A 47 -3.98 0.26 17.78
C SER A 47 -5.06 -0.81 17.93
N ASN A 48 -6.09 -0.56 18.75
CA ASN A 48 -7.18 -1.51 18.92
C ASN A 48 -7.96 -1.73 17.61
N THR A 49 -8.39 -0.64 16.97
CA THR A 49 -9.05 -0.69 15.65
C THR A 49 -8.14 -1.33 14.59
N MET A 50 -6.87 -0.94 14.59
CA MET A 50 -5.86 -1.49 13.67
C MET A 50 -5.72 -3.00 13.82
N VAL A 51 -5.58 -3.52 15.04
CA VAL A 51 -5.42 -4.96 15.29
C VAL A 51 -6.63 -5.75 14.81
N THR A 52 -7.85 -5.25 15.07
CA THR A 52 -9.08 -5.87 14.56
C THR A 52 -9.11 -5.89 13.04
N ASN A 53 -8.84 -4.76 12.38
CA ASN A 53 -8.84 -4.67 10.93
C ASN A 53 -7.76 -5.58 10.32
N LEU A 54 -6.53 -5.54 10.85
CA LEU A 54 -5.43 -6.38 10.37
C LEU A 54 -5.74 -7.86 10.53
N PHE A 55 -6.39 -8.30 11.62
CA PHE A 55 -6.80 -9.70 11.77
C PHE A 55 -7.78 -10.14 10.67
N ILE A 56 -8.79 -9.33 10.37
CA ILE A 56 -9.77 -9.62 9.31
C ILE A 56 -9.07 -9.65 7.95
N ILE A 57 -8.32 -8.60 7.61
CA ILE A 57 -7.66 -8.40 6.32
C ILE A 57 -6.60 -9.46 6.05
N THR A 58 -5.81 -9.83 7.07
CA THR A 58 -4.84 -10.93 6.93
C THR A 58 -5.52 -12.27 6.70
N SER A 59 -6.62 -12.55 7.41
CA SER A 59 -7.41 -13.77 7.19
C SER A 59 -8.01 -13.83 5.78
N GLU A 60 -8.61 -12.73 5.32
CA GLU A 60 -9.16 -12.60 3.96
C GLU A 60 -8.06 -12.75 2.90
N THR A 61 -6.92 -12.09 3.08
CA THR A 61 -5.79 -12.14 2.14
C THR A 61 -5.17 -13.53 2.07
N VAL A 62 -5.04 -14.23 3.21
CA VAL A 62 -4.57 -15.62 3.26
C VAL A 62 -5.53 -16.54 2.52
N PHE A 63 -6.85 -16.37 2.69
CA PHE A 63 -7.84 -17.16 1.95
C PHE A 63 -7.79 -16.87 0.45
N LEU A 64 -7.79 -15.59 0.08
CA LEU A 64 -7.73 -15.12 -1.31
C LEU A 64 -6.46 -15.62 -2.02
N THR A 65 -5.31 -15.53 -1.37
CA THR A 65 -4.04 -15.98 -1.94
C THR A 65 -4.01 -17.50 -2.14
N SER A 66 -4.32 -18.27 -1.10
CA SER A 66 -4.29 -19.74 -1.16
C SER A 66 -5.27 -20.33 -2.18
N HIS A 67 -6.47 -19.77 -2.33
CA HIS A 67 -7.53 -20.38 -3.16
C HIS A 67 -7.70 -19.73 -4.53
N ILE A 68 -7.32 -18.46 -4.70
CA ILE A 68 -7.63 -17.70 -5.92
C ILE A 68 -6.35 -17.22 -6.61
N LEU A 69 -5.46 -16.53 -5.90
CA LEU A 69 -4.32 -15.85 -6.55
C LEU A 69 -3.15 -16.80 -6.84
N TYR A 70 -2.69 -17.56 -5.85
CA TYR A 70 -1.52 -18.43 -6.00
C TYR A 70 -1.72 -19.55 -7.03
N PRO A 71 -2.92 -20.17 -7.15
CA PRO A 71 -3.19 -21.10 -8.24
C PRO A 71 -3.13 -20.49 -9.66
N ARG A 72 -3.09 -19.16 -9.78
CA ARG A 72 -3.02 -18.44 -11.07
C ARG A 72 -1.64 -17.91 -11.40
N LEU A 73 -0.69 -17.99 -10.47
CA LEU A 73 0.71 -17.64 -10.74
C LEU A 73 1.29 -18.61 -11.78
N ASP A 74 2.16 -18.09 -12.64
CA ASP A 74 2.88 -18.94 -13.61
C ASP A 74 3.89 -19.81 -12.86
N GLU A 75 3.78 -21.12 -13.03
CA GLU A 75 4.69 -22.09 -12.42
C GLU A 75 6.05 -22.12 -13.13
N ARG A 76 6.14 -21.54 -14.33
CA ARG A 76 7.37 -21.52 -15.12
C ARG A 76 8.34 -20.48 -14.57
N THR A 77 9.63 -20.81 -14.67
CA THR A 77 10.68 -19.83 -14.49
C THR A 77 10.66 -18.83 -15.63
N HIS A 78 10.75 -17.55 -15.32
CA HIS A 78 10.86 -16.49 -16.31
C HIS A 78 12.31 -16.10 -16.52
N SER A 79 12.66 -15.73 -17.75
CA SER A 79 13.93 -15.06 -18.02
C SER A 79 13.91 -13.67 -17.38
N LEU A 80 15.08 -13.08 -17.14
CA LEU A 80 15.19 -11.74 -16.57
C LEU A 80 14.35 -10.71 -17.35
N THR A 81 14.42 -10.73 -18.68
CA THR A 81 13.65 -9.82 -19.54
C THR A 81 12.14 -10.01 -19.36
N HIS A 82 11.68 -11.26 -19.31
CA HIS A 82 10.26 -11.55 -19.11
C HIS A 82 9.81 -11.10 -17.70
N SER A 83 10.59 -11.38 -16.67
CA SER A 83 10.32 -10.90 -15.31
C SER A 83 10.27 -9.38 -15.23
N THR A 84 11.21 -8.67 -15.88
CA THR A 84 11.19 -7.21 -15.93
C THR A 84 9.92 -6.69 -16.60
N VAL A 85 9.53 -7.25 -17.75
CA VAL A 85 8.30 -6.83 -18.45
C VAL A 85 7.07 -7.10 -17.59
N ASN A 86 6.96 -8.28 -16.98
CA ASN A 86 5.81 -8.62 -16.14
C ASN A 86 5.73 -7.74 -14.90
N ILE A 87 6.85 -7.49 -14.22
CA ILE A 87 6.88 -6.58 -13.06
C ILE A 87 6.44 -5.17 -13.48
N LEU A 88 6.96 -4.63 -14.59
CA LEU A 88 6.57 -3.30 -15.06
C LEU A 88 5.08 -3.22 -15.43
N LEU A 89 4.54 -4.24 -16.08
CA LEU A 89 3.10 -4.34 -16.36
C LEU A 89 2.27 -4.44 -15.07
N TYR A 90 2.71 -5.24 -14.10
CA TYR A 90 2.05 -5.36 -12.81
C TYR A 90 2.03 -4.01 -12.08
N LEU A 91 3.17 -3.31 -12.02
CA LEU A 91 3.27 -1.98 -11.41
C LEU A 91 2.30 -1.00 -12.10
N PHE A 92 2.27 -0.98 -13.44
CA PHE A 92 1.35 -0.14 -14.19
C PHE A 92 -0.12 -0.40 -13.83
N TYR A 93 -0.54 -1.67 -13.73
CA TYR A 93 -1.93 -2.00 -13.38
C TYR A 93 -2.25 -1.72 -11.92
N VAL A 94 -1.34 -1.98 -10.98
CA VAL A 94 -1.56 -1.59 -9.56
C VAL A 94 -1.76 -0.09 -9.46
N GLU A 95 -0.88 0.70 -10.07
CA GLU A 95 -1.01 2.17 -10.05
C GLU A 95 -2.33 2.61 -10.69
N LEU A 96 -2.79 1.93 -11.74
CA LEU A 96 -4.05 2.26 -12.40
C LEU A 96 -5.25 2.02 -11.48
N PHE A 97 -5.35 0.82 -10.89
CA PHE A 97 -6.47 0.46 -10.04
C PHE A 97 -6.48 1.30 -8.76
N TYR A 98 -5.32 1.47 -8.13
CA TYR A 98 -5.19 2.27 -6.93
C TYR A 98 -5.53 3.74 -7.21
N TYR A 99 -4.95 4.34 -8.25
CA TYR A 99 -5.25 5.72 -8.65
C TYR A 99 -6.75 5.93 -8.87
N THR A 100 -7.40 4.99 -9.56
CA THR A 100 -8.82 5.07 -9.89
C THR A 100 -9.67 5.07 -8.63
N TYR A 101 -9.44 4.12 -7.72
CA TYR A 101 -10.14 4.06 -6.44
C TYR A 101 -9.87 5.30 -5.60
N HIS A 102 -8.60 5.64 -5.41
CA HIS A 102 -8.17 6.68 -4.51
C HIS A 102 -8.70 8.05 -4.94
N ARG A 103 -8.61 8.38 -6.24
CA ARG A 103 -9.21 9.60 -6.77
C ARG A 103 -10.73 9.60 -6.68
N TRP A 104 -11.37 8.46 -6.93
CA TRP A 104 -12.82 8.33 -6.85
C TRP A 104 -13.33 8.57 -5.43
N ILE A 105 -12.72 7.94 -4.42
CA ILE A 105 -13.18 8.06 -3.04
C ILE A 105 -13.07 9.49 -2.53
N HIS A 106 -12.00 10.23 -2.87
CA HIS A 106 -11.84 11.66 -2.54
C HIS A 106 -12.88 12.58 -3.18
N LYS A 107 -13.51 12.17 -4.29
CA LYS A 107 -14.60 12.91 -4.94
C LYS A 107 -15.99 12.44 -4.52
N ASN A 108 -16.09 11.30 -3.86
CA ASN A 108 -17.35 10.67 -3.52
C ASN A 108 -17.83 11.10 -2.13
N SER A 109 -19.14 11.14 -1.91
CA SER A 109 -19.73 11.35 -0.58
C SER A 109 -19.31 10.30 0.45
N LEU A 110 -18.92 9.09 0.00
CA LEU A 110 -18.42 8.02 0.85
C LEU A 110 -17.07 8.33 1.52
N TYR A 111 -16.33 9.34 1.05
CA TYR A 111 -15.07 9.80 1.66
C TYR A 111 -15.15 9.85 3.19
N LYS A 112 -16.22 10.46 3.72
CA LYS A 112 -16.40 10.71 5.16
C LYS A 112 -16.46 9.43 6.00
N TYR A 113 -16.83 8.31 5.39
CA TYR A 113 -17.05 7.04 6.08
C TYR A 113 -15.93 6.04 5.87
N VAL A 114 -15.21 6.16 4.75
CA VAL A 114 -14.20 5.18 4.33
C VAL A 114 -12.79 5.77 4.48
N HIS A 115 -12.55 6.94 3.90
CA HIS A 115 -11.18 7.43 3.70
C HIS A 115 -10.79 8.63 4.58
N ALA A 116 -11.76 9.32 5.17
CA ALA A 116 -11.50 10.47 6.03
C ALA A 116 -10.69 10.12 7.29
N GLU A 117 -10.86 8.90 7.83
CA GLU A 117 -10.13 8.44 9.03
C GLU A 117 -8.62 8.38 8.78
N HIS A 118 -8.23 7.89 7.60
CA HIS A 118 -6.83 7.85 7.16
C HIS A 118 -6.19 9.24 7.15
N HIS A 119 -6.96 10.26 6.73
CA HIS A 119 -6.50 11.65 6.67
C HIS A 119 -6.65 12.46 7.96
N LEU A 120 -7.02 11.84 9.09
CA LEU A 120 -7.12 12.56 10.36
C LEU A 120 -5.78 13.17 10.82
N SER A 121 -4.67 12.58 10.38
CA SER A 121 -3.33 13.12 10.59
C SER A 121 -2.80 13.72 9.29
N LEU A 122 -2.56 15.04 9.30
CA LEU A 122 -1.93 15.73 8.17
C LEU A 122 -0.42 15.47 8.12
N ASP A 123 0.19 15.36 9.29
CA ASP A 123 1.59 14.95 9.44
C ASP A 123 1.63 13.44 9.69
N VAL A 124 1.92 12.71 8.61
CA VAL A 124 1.98 11.26 8.60
C VAL A 124 3.38 10.73 8.85
N TYR A 125 3.42 9.56 9.47
CA TYR A 125 4.61 8.79 9.80
C TYR A 125 4.44 7.36 9.27
N PRO A 126 5.53 6.62 9.05
CA PRO A 126 5.48 5.32 8.38
C PRO A 126 4.44 4.34 8.92
N PHE A 127 4.27 4.27 10.24
CA PHE A 127 3.30 3.38 10.86
C PHE A 127 1.83 3.79 10.66
N ASP A 128 1.56 5.06 10.30
CA ASP A 128 0.21 5.55 10.01
C ASP A 128 -0.43 4.85 8.79
N THR A 129 0.36 4.16 7.95
CA THR A 129 -0.15 3.32 6.85
C THR A 129 -1.18 2.28 7.32
N PHE A 130 -1.15 1.90 8.59
CA PHE A 130 -2.06 0.92 9.15
C PHE A 130 -3.35 1.50 9.74
N TYR A 131 -3.40 2.81 9.93
CA TYR A 131 -4.55 3.47 10.51
C TYR A 131 -5.55 3.88 9.43
N ILE A 132 -6.06 2.87 8.74
CA ILE A 132 -7.06 3.01 7.68
C ILE A 132 -8.29 2.16 7.98
N ASN A 133 -9.41 2.53 7.37
CA ASN A 133 -10.67 1.84 7.51
C ASN A 133 -10.63 0.45 6.86
N LEU A 134 -11.46 -0.48 7.34
CA LEU A 134 -11.57 -1.82 6.79
C LEU A 134 -11.89 -1.83 5.28
N TYR A 135 -12.79 -0.95 4.83
CA TYR A 135 -13.14 -0.89 3.40
C TYR A 135 -11.97 -0.35 2.55
N ASP A 136 -11.20 0.61 3.07
CA ASP A 136 -9.97 1.07 2.41
C ASP A 136 -8.96 -0.08 2.23
N TYR A 137 -8.80 -0.93 3.24
CA TYR A 137 -7.97 -2.14 3.10
C TYR A 137 -8.48 -3.08 2.02
N GLN A 138 -9.80 -3.29 1.91
CA GLN A 138 -10.37 -4.16 0.88
C GLN A 138 -10.07 -3.63 -0.52
N PHE A 139 -10.20 -2.31 -0.73
CA PHE A 139 -9.85 -1.70 -2.01
C PHE A 139 -8.35 -1.76 -2.31
N LEU A 140 -7.49 -1.65 -1.28
CA LEU A 140 -6.06 -1.87 -1.43
C LEU A 140 -5.75 -3.32 -1.83
N ILE A 141 -6.34 -4.31 -1.17
CA ILE A 141 -6.19 -5.73 -1.55
C ILE A 141 -6.61 -5.93 -3.00
N VAL A 142 -7.79 -5.42 -3.39
CA VAL A 142 -8.30 -5.54 -4.76
C VAL A 142 -7.35 -4.90 -5.76
N SER A 143 -6.80 -3.72 -5.45
CA SER A 143 -5.85 -3.01 -6.32
C SER A 143 -4.55 -3.77 -6.52
N LEU A 144 -4.09 -4.52 -5.51
CA LEU A 144 -2.90 -5.38 -5.58
C LEU A 144 -3.18 -6.76 -6.19
N ALA A 145 -4.38 -7.29 -6.00
CA ALA A 145 -4.76 -8.65 -6.41
C ALA A 145 -5.23 -8.71 -7.88
N LEU A 146 -6.03 -7.74 -8.34
CA LEU A 146 -6.57 -7.75 -9.71
C LEU A 146 -5.47 -7.79 -10.80
N PRO A 147 -4.35 -7.07 -10.68
CA PRO A 147 -3.25 -7.17 -11.65
C PRO A 147 -2.69 -8.58 -11.81
N ILE A 148 -2.72 -9.43 -10.78
CA ILE A 148 -2.29 -10.84 -10.87
C ILE A 148 -3.20 -11.65 -11.80
N MET A 149 -4.47 -11.24 -11.94
CA MET A 149 -5.42 -11.87 -12.86
C MET A 149 -5.14 -11.52 -14.33
N ILE A 150 -4.36 -10.46 -14.57
CA ILE A 150 -4.06 -9.91 -15.90
C ILE A 150 -2.63 -10.29 -16.30
N VAL A 151 -1.68 -10.12 -15.39
CA VAL A 151 -0.25 -10.36 -15.59
C VAL A 151 0.13 -11.67 -14.94
N LYS A 152 0.67 -12.60 -15.74
CA LYS A 152 1.10 -13.92 -15.29
C LYS A 152 2.43 -13.83 -14.56
N LEU A 153 2.41 -13.36 -13.32
CA LEU A 153 3.59 -13.35 -12.46
C LEU A 153 3.93 -14.78 -12.01
N ASN A 154 5.22 -15.08 -11.87
CA ASN A 154 5.63 -16.23 -11.06
C ASN A 154 5.71 -15.85 -9.56
N MET A 155 5.93 -16.84 -8.70
CA MET A 155 5.97 -16.62 -7.25
C MET A 155 7.05 -15.62 -6.80
N PHE A 156 8.23 -15.65 -7.44
CA PHE A 156 9.31 -14.72 -7.10
C PHE A 156 8.92 -13.27 -7.42
N GLU A 157 8.39 -13.01 -8.61
CA GLU A 157 7.92 -11.69 -9.02
C GLU A 157 6.79 -11.19 -8.12
N HIS A 158 5.86 -12.07 -7.74
CA HIS A 158 4.79 -11.74 -6.81
C HIS A 158 5.32 -11.34 -5.42
N ILE A 159 6.24 -12.13 -4.84
CA ILE A 159 6.85 -11.81 -3.54
C ILE A 159 7.61 -10.48 -3.63
N LEU A 160 8.38 -10.26 -4.69
CA LEU A 160 9.17 -9.05 -4.89
C LEU A 160 8.28 -7.81 -5.01
N THR A 161 7.23 -7.88 -5.83
CA THR A 161 6.28 -6.76 -6.01
C THR A 161 5.46 -6.48 -4.76
N LEU A 162 5.05 -7.52 -4.02
CA LEU A 162 4.36 -7.35 -2.74
C LEU A 162 5.27 -6.71 -1.68
N TYR A 163 6.52 -7.16 -1.59
CA TYR A 163 7.53 -6.57 -0.71
C TYR A 163 7.77 -5.10 -1.05
N TYR A 164 7.88 -4.77 -2.35
CA TYR A 164 8.00 -3.40 -2.82
C TYR A 164 6.82 -2.55 -2.34
N TYR A 165 5.58 -2.94 -2.63
CA TYR A 165 4.41 -2.12 -2.28
C TYR A 165 4.21 -1.98 -0.77
N LEU A 166 4.39 -3.05 0.01
CA LEU A 166 4.28 -2.93 1.47
C LEU A 166 5.35 -2.01 2.05
N THR A 167 6.61 -2.19 1.65
CA THR A 167 7.72 -1.32 2.10
C THR A 167 7.49 0.13 1.66
N TYR A 168 7.05 0.34 0.42
CA TYR A 168 6.79 1.67 -0.10
C TYR A 168 5.62 2.35 0.62
N SER A 169 4.56 1.61 0.97
CA SER A 169 3.43 2.14 1.75
C SER A 169 3.87 2.70 3.10
N TYR A 170 4.82 2.07 3.81
CA TYR A 170 5.41 2.69 5.00
C TYR A 170 6.17 3.97 4.64
N LEU A 171 7.11 3.88 3.70
CA LEU A 171 8.06 4.96 3.46
C LEU A 171 7.42 6.19 2.80
N THR A 172 6.32 6.03 2.06
CA THR A 172 5.58 7.15 1.46
C THR A 172 4.76 7.94 2.49
N HIS A 173 4.46 7.36 3.66
CA HIS A 173 3.98 8.08 4.85
C HIS A 173 5.14 8.75 5.61
N SER A 174 6.13 9.26 4.88
CA SER A 174 7.24 10.03 5.41
C SER A 174 7.77 10.93 4.30
N LYS A 175 8.78 11.75 4.61
CA LYS A 175 9.52 12.52 3.59
C LYS A 175 10.82 11.86 3.16
N ILE A 176 11.08 10.61 3.56
CA ILE A 176 12.40 9.97 3.38
C ILE A 176 12.67 9.65 1.91
N LEU A 177 11.71 9.02 1.22
CA LEU A 177 11.87 8.63 -0.19
C LEU A 177 11.29 9.65 -1.15
N THR A 178 10.09 10.13 -0.86
CA THR A 178 9.32 11.05 -1.69
C THR A 178 8.37 11.82 -0.80
N GLU A 179 8.00 13.03 -1.21
CA GLU A 179 6.94 13.80 -0.54
C GLU A 179 5.57 13.58 -1.20
N HIS A 180 5.46 12.73 -2.22
CA HIS A 180 4.24 12.58 -3.03
C HIS A 180 2.98 12.31 -2.19
N HIS A 181 2.98 11.27 -1.36
CA HIS A 181 1.83 10.92 -0.52
C HIS A 181 1.72 11.82 0.72
N TYR A 182 2.84 12.33 1.24
CA TYR A 182 2.81 13.34 2.29
C TYR A 182 2.09 14.63 1.83
N ILE A 183 2.35 15.10 0.62
CA ILE A 183 1.65 16.23 -0.01
C ILE A 183 0.17 15.89 -0.22
N HIS A 184 -0.14 14.63 -0.56
CA HIS A 184 -1.51 14.16 -0.69
C HIS A 184 -2.29 14.34 0.63
N HIS A 185 -1.75 13.89 1.77
CA HIS A 185 -2.38 14.09 3.09
C HIS A 185 -2.63 15.56 3.44
N LYS A 186 -1.80 16.48 2.92
CA LYS A 186 -1.98 17.92 3.14
C LYS A 186 -2.99 18.58 2.21
N ARG A 187 -3.11 18.09 0.97
CA ARG A 187 -3.86 18.79 -0.10
C ARG A 187 -5.12 18.06 -0.54
N PHE A 188 -5.23 16.76 -0.31
CA PHE A 188 -6.38 15.89 -0.59
C PHE A 188 -6.77 15.72 -2.08
N VAL A 189 -6.41 16.69 -2.93
CA VAL A 189 -6.88 16.77 -4.33
C VAL A 189 -5.80 16.46 -5.37
N TYR A 190 -4.58 16.11 -4.93
CA TYR A 190 -3.44 15.76 -5.77
C TYR A 190 -2.78 14.48 -5.28
N ASN A 191 -1.95 13.86 -6.11
CA ASN A 191 -1.04 12.77 -5.75
C ASN A 191 -1.77 11.49 -5.28
N PHE A 192 -2.62 10.93 -6.13
CA PHE A 192 -3.44 9.76 -5.83
C PHE A 192 -2.78 8.41 -6.11
N CYS A 193 -1.70 8.35 -6.91
CA CYS A 193 -0.95 7.11 -7.12
C CYS A 193 -0.34 6.58 -5.81
N LEU A 194 -0.06 5.28 -5.75
CA LEU A 194 0.51 4.67 -4.55
C LEU A 194 2.02 4.91 -4.48
N SER A 195 2.72 4.66 -5.60
CA SER A 195 4.18 4.77 -5.67
C SER A 195 4.69 5.60 -6.83
N ILE A 196 4.29 5.27 -8.05
CA ILE A 196 4.77 5.94 -9.27
C ILE A 196 3.67 6.88 -9.76
N PRO A 197 3.91 8.21 -9.86
CA PRO A 197 2.88 9.21 -10.17
C PRO A 197 2.47 9.23 -11.65
N ILE A 198 2.48 8.09 -12.34
CA ILE A 198 2.20 8.00 -13.78
C ILE A 198 0.79 8.50 -14.11
N PHE A 199 -0.23 8.04 -13.39
CA PHE A 199 -1.61 8.48 -13.63
C PHE A 199 -1.88 9.87 -13.08
N ASP A 200 -1.21 10.28 -12.01
CA ASP A 200 -1.25 11.66 -11.55
C ASP A 200 -0.75 12.64 -12.62
N ILE A 201 0.36 12.31 -13.29
CA ILE A 201 0.90 13.12 -14.38
C ILE A 201 -0.05 13.09 -15.59
N LEU A 202 -0.48 11.91 -16.01
CA LEU A 202 -1.34 11.74 -17.19
C LEU A 202 -2.69 12.46 -17.05
N PHE A 203 -3.26 12.51 -15.86
CA PHE A 203 -4.57 13.11 -15.60
C PHE A 203 -4.50 14.49 -14.90
N GLY A 204 -3.31 15.09 -14.81
CA GLY A 204 -3.11 16.43 -14.27
C GLY A 204 -3.43 16.56 -12.77
N THR A 205 -3.25 15.49 -11.99
CA THR A 205 -3.40 15.48 -10.53
C THR A 205 -2.07 15.36 -9.80
N TYR A 206 -0.93 15.50 -10.49
CA TYR A 206 0.38 15.57 -9.86
C TYR A 206 0.67 16.97 -9.28
N SER A 207 1.18 17.03 -8.05
CA SER A 207 1.68 18.24 -7.41
C SER A 207 3.03 18.00 -6.75
N PRO A 208 4.10 18.70 -7.19
CA PRO A 208 5.44 18.53 -6.62
C PRO A 208 5.67 19.32 -5.33
N ASN A 209 4.80 20.28 -4.98
CA ASN A 209 5.02 21.21 -3.88
C ASN A 209 3.87 21.21 -2.85
N GLU A 210 4.23 21.45 -1.59
CA GLU A 210 3.28 21.67 -0.49
C GLU A 210 2.55 23.03 -0.57
N LYS A 211 3.06 24.02 -1.32
CA LYS A 211 2.50 25.38 -1.36
C LYS A 211 1.07 25.37 -1.94
N ARG A 212 0.13 25.97 -1.22
CA ARG A 212 -1.24 26.21 -1.70
C ARG A 212 -1.18 26.99 -3.01
N VAL A 213 -1.92 26.53 -4.02
CA VAL A 213 -2.37 27.43 -5.07
C VAL A 213 -3.37 28.34 -4.38
N SER A 214 -2.99 29.61 -4.22
CA SER A 214 -3.81 30.70 -3.68
C SER A 214 -5.09 30.87 -4.51
#